data_AF-A0A2I0FLU1-F1
#
_entry.id   AF-A0A2I0FLU1-F1
#
_cell.length_a   1.000
_cell.length_b   1.000
_cell.length_c   1.000
_cell.angle_alpha   90.00
_cell.angle_beta   90.00
_cell.angle_gamma   90.00
#
_symmetry.space_group_name_H-M   'P 1'
#
loop_
_entity.id
_entity.type
_entity.pdbx_description
1 polymer ?
#
loop_
_entity_poly.entity_id
_entity_poly.type
_entity_poly.pdbx_seq_one_letter_code
_entity_poly.pdbx_strand_id
1 'polypeptide(L)'
;MGKRFLMVLAGLAAVIVVGWLAMWFIAIYEPTPDQREVEEMVRERDLVEFGEVEGAFLLTPRNYGYFDSENIYVVEQYLDKGGDYANQYAVIEKGTALTEADGPAIAELTAKETFQNDYVDDFQVLSKHRVTVFRNEEKTEEHWFFKVTYKYDGEYFLTFVLPEPAIENRFNFFAEGYEQFLQF
;
A
#
# COMPACT_ATOMS: atom_id res chain seq x y z
N MET A 1 -29.69 34.26 -36.33
CA MET A 1 -30.16 33.45 -35.18
C MET A 1 -29.45 32.09 -35.07
N GLY A 2 -29.19 31.36 -36.17
CA GLY A 2 -28.56 30.04 -36.12
C GLY A 2 -27.20 29.93 -35.43
N LYS A 3 -26.28 30.90 -35.61
CA LYS A 3 -24.96 30.89 -34.94
C LYS A 3 -25.04 31.00 -33.41
N ARG A 4 -25.96 31.84 -32.90
CA ARG A 4 -26.19 32.00 -31.45
C ARG A 4 -26.85 30.76 -30.85
N PHE A 5 -27.78 30.15 -31.58
CA PHE A 5 -28.41 28.89 -31.19
C PHE A 5 -27.42 27.71 -31.16
N LEU A 6 -26.51 27.63 -32.15
CA LEU A 6 -25.43 26.65 -32.18
C LEU A 6 -24.43 26.82 -31.03
N MET A 7 -24.07 28.05 -30.66
CA MET A 7 -23.22 28.29 -29.49
C MET A 7 -23.89 27.85 -28.18
N VAL A 8 -25.20 28.08 -28.04
CA VAL A 8 -25.96 27.64 -26.86
C VAL A 8 -26.03 26.11 -26.78
N LEU A 9 -26.29 25.43 -27.90
CA LEU A 9 -26.26 23.97 -27.98
C LEU A 9 -24.88 23.38 -27.68
N ALA A 10 -23.82 23.99 -28.23
CA ALA A 10 -22.45 23.57 -27.96
C ALA A 10 -22.08 23.76 -26.48
N GLY A 11 -22.49 24.87 -25.86
CA GLY A 11 -22.32 25.11 -24.43
C GLY A 11 -23.06 24.09 -23.57
N LEU A 12 -24.31 23.76 -23.93
CA LEU A 12 -25.10 22.75 -23.22
C LEU A 12 -24.46 21.36 -23.32
N ALA A 13 -23.99 20.97 -24.51
CA ALA A 13 -23.29 19.72 -24.72
C ALA A 13 -21.98 19.66 -23.91
N ALA A 14 -21.21 20.74 -23.86
CA ALA A 14 -19.99 20.81 -23.06
C ALA A 14 -20.26 20.61 -21.56
N VAL A 15 -21.32 21.22 -21.01
CA VAL A 15 -21.71 21.03 -19.61
C VAL A 15 -22.08 19.57 -19.32
N ILE A 16 -22.82 18.91 -20.23
CA ILE A 16 -23.17 17.50 -20.08
C ILE A 16 -21.92 16.62 -20.12
N VAL A 17 -20.99 16.87 -21.05
CA VAL A 17 -19.74 16.10 -21.16
C VAL A 17 -18.87 16.28 -19.92
N VAL A 18 -18.69 17.51 -19.43
CA VAL A 18 -17.90 17.78 -18.21
C VAL A 18 -18.56 17.13 -16.99
N GLY A 19 -19.88 17.23 -16.86
CA GLY A 19 -20.61 16.57 -15.77
C GLY A 19 -20.49 15.04 -15.81
N TRP A 20 -20.54 14.44 -17.01
CA TRP A 20 -20.36 13.01 -17.18
C TRP A 20 -18.93 12.57 -16.86
N LEU A 21 -17.92 13.31 -17.33
CA LEU A 21 -16.50 13.05 -17.01
C LEU A 21 -16.21 13.21 -15.51
N ALA A 22 -16.79 14.21 -14.85
CA ALA A 22 -16.63 14.40 -13.40
C ALA A 22 -17.25 13.25 -12.60
N MET A 23 -18.43 12.76 -12.98
CA MET A 23 -19.02 11.57 -12.36
C MET A 23 -18.17 10.32 -12.60
N TRP A 24 -17.63 10.16 -13.81
CA TRP A 24 -16.70 9.07 -14.13
C TRP A 24 -15.41 9.15 -13.31
N PHE A 25 -14.87 10.35 -13.14
CA PHE A 25 -13.70 10.59 -12.30
C PHE A 25 -13.98 10.23 -10.84
N ILE A 26 -15.11 10.63 -10.27
CA ILE A 26 -15.49 10.26 -8.89
C ILE A 26 -15.73 8.75 -8.74
N ALA A 27 -16.26 8.09 -9.77
CA ALA A 27 -16.49 6.64 -9.74
C ALA A 27 -15.18 5.82 -9.85
N ILE A 28 -14.11 6.40 -10.40
CA ILE A 28 -12.81 5.75 -10.60
C ILE A 28 -11.80 6.16 -9.52
N TYR A 29 -11.86 7.41 -9.09
CA TYR A 29 -10.98 7.97 -8.07
C TYR A 29 -11.57 7.64 -6.71
N GLU A 30 -11.08 6.55 -6.13
CA GLU A 30 -11.47 6.13 -4.79
C GLU A 30 -10.81 7.05 -3.77
N PRO A 31 -11.58 7.62 -2.84
CA PRO A 31 -11.02 8.56 -1.87
C PRO A 31 -10.06 7.84 -0.93
N THR A 32 -8.96 8.50 -0.63
CA THR A 32 -8.09 8.20 0.51
C THR A 32 -8.91 8.00 1.79
N PRO A 33 -8.61 6.98 2.62
CA PRO A 33 -9.25 6.81 3.92
C PRO A 33 -9.16 8.08 4.79
N ASP A 34 -10.19 8.35 5.60
CA ASP A 34 -10.16 9.51 6.49
C ASP A 34 -9.12 9.28 7.61
N GLN A 35 -8.15 10.18 7.72
CA GLN A 35 -7.05 10.05 8.68
C GLN A 35 -7.56 9.88 10.12
N ARG A 36 -8.62 10.58 10.51
CA ARG A 36 -9.14 10.50 11.87
C ARG A 36 -9.81 9.16 12.14
N GLU A 37 -10.50 8.59 11.16
CA GLU A 37 -11.04 7.22 11.25
C GLU A 37 -9.91 6.20 11.39
N VAL A 38 -8.81 6.37 10.66
CA VAL A 38 -7.61 5.52 10.79
C VAL A 38 -6.98 5.63 12.18
N GLU A 39 -6.77 6.85 12.67
CA GLU A 39 -6.24 7.12 14.02
C GLU A 39 -7.12 6.50 15.12
N GLU A 40 -8.45 6.61 15.00
CA GLU A 40 -9.40 5.98 15.92
C GLU A 40 -9.31 4.44 15.85
N MET A 41 -9.20 3.86 14.66
CA MET A 41 -9.14 2.41 14.44
C MET A 41 -7.83 1.81 15.00
N VAL A 42 -6.68 2.41 14.69
CA VAL A 42 -5.37 1.89 15.14
C VAL A 42 -5.00 2.36 16.55
N ARG A 43 -5.82 3.25 17.12
CA ARG A 43 -5.66 3.85 18.46
C ARG A 43 -4.38 4.67 18.62
N GLU A 44 -3.97 5.33 17.55
CA GLU A 44 -2.79 6.22 17.51
C GLU A 44 -3.20 7.63 17.08
N ARG A 45 -2.27 8.57 17.09
CA ARG A 45 -2.52 9.98 16.77
C ARG A 45 -1.39 10.57 15.97
N ASP A 46 -1.70 11.68 15.31
CA ASP A 46 -0.73 12.48 14.54
C ASP A 46 -0.07 11.64 13.43
N LEU A 47 -0.85 10.73 12.83
CA LEU A 47 -0.37 9.88 11.76
C LEU A 47 -0.12 10.71 10.50
N VAL A 48 0.93 10.36 9.76
CA VAL A 48 1.23 11.00 8.47
C VAL A 48 0.89 10.02 7.36
N GLU A 49 0.11 10.49 6.40
CA GLU A 49 -0.22 9.75 5.19
C GLU A 49 1.00 9.65 4.26
N PHE A 50 1.22 8.48 3.64
CA PHE A 50 2.25 8.32 2.61
C PHE A 50 1.78 7.72 1.27
N GLY A 51 0.51 7.31 1.18
CA GLY A 51 -0.10 6.90 -0.09
C GLY A 51 -0.48 5.42 -0.17
N GLU A 52 -0.66 4.93 -1.40
CA GLU A 52 -1.14 3.56 -1.66
C GLU A 52 -0.11 2.49 -1.24
N VAL A 53 -0.62 1.32 -0.86
CA VAL A 53 0.16 0.12 -0.56
C VAL A 53 -0.53 -1.07 -1.19
N GLU A 54 0.18 -1.90 -1.95
CA GLU A 54 -0.38 -3.13 -2.50
C GLU A 54 0.02 -4.33 -1.63
N GLY A 55 -0.93 -5.18 -1.22
CA GLY A 55 -0.60 -6.38 -0.44
C GLY A 55 -1.79 -7.28 -0.12
N ALA A 56 -1.54 -8.57 0.13
CA ALA A 56 -2.59 -9.60 0.21
C ALA A 56 -2.97 -10.06 1.63
N PHE A 57 -2.45 -9.41 2.68
CA PHE A 57 -2.77 -9.75 4.07
C PHE A 57 -4.10 -9.18 4.57
N LEU A 58 -4.55 -8.14 3.91
CA LEU A 58 -5.81 -7.46 4.16
C LEU A 58 -6.87 -7.99 3.17
N LEU A 59 -8.14 -7.70 3.43
CA LEU A 59 -9.28 -8.15 2.65
C LEU A 59 -9.17 -7.75 1.17
N THR A 60 -8.58 -6.59 0.87
CA THR A 60 -8.35 -6.16 -0.50
C THR A 60 -6.85 -6.01 -0.82
N PRO A 61 -6.46 -6.23 -2.10
CA PRO A 61 -5.08 -6.05 -2.50
C PRO A 61 -4.64 -4.59 -2.51
N ARG A 62 -5.59 -3.63 -2.54
CA ARG A 62 -5.32 -2.19 -2.59
C ARG A 62 -5.57 -1.57 -1.23
N ASN A 63 -4.49 -1.17 -0.60
CA ASN A 63 -4.47 -0.63 0.75
C ASN A 63 -3.90 0.78 0.74
N TYR A 64 -3.91 1.40 1.91
CA TYR A 64 -3.42 2.75 2.11
C TYR A 64 -2.55 2.85 3.34
N GLY A 65 -1.55 3.71 3.26
CA GLY A 65 -0.42 3.78 4.17
C GLY A 65 -0.39 5.04 5.02
N TYR A 66 -0.25 4.85 6.33
CA TYR A 66 0.02 5.89 7.32
C TYR A 66 1.24 5.51 8.15
N PHE A 67 1.91 6.46 8.78
CA PHE A 67 3.05 6.18 9.64
C PHE A 67 3.21 7.19 10.76
N ASP A 68 3.96 6.78 11.78
CA ASP A 68 4.54 7.66 12.80
C ASP A 68 6.06 7.42 12.91
N SER A 69 6.71 7.85 13.99
CA SER A 69 8.16 7.67 14.16
C SER A 69 8.61 6.22 14.38
N GLU A 70 7.69 5.33 14.75
CA GLU A 70 7.96 3.96 15.19
C GLU A 70 7.32 2.90 14.29
N ASN A 71 6.18 3.18 13.66
CA ASN A 71 5.39 2.18 12.95
C ASN A 71 4.83 2.71 11.63
N ILE A 72 4.62 1.77 10.71
CA ILE A 72 3.82 1.94 9.51
C ILE A 72 2.49 1.20 9.72
N TYR A 73 1.40 1.86 9.37
CA TYR A 73 0.04 1.35 9.44
C TYR A 73 -0.49 1.20 8.01
N VAL A 74 -0.86 -0.02 7.64
CA VAL A 74 -1.48 -0.33 6.36
C VAL A 74 -2.95 -0.65 6.62
N VAL A 75 -3.85 0.08 5.98
CA VAL A 75 -5.31 -0.02 6.18
C VAL A 75 -6.01 -0.26 4.85
N GLU A 76 -7.23 -0.80 4.89
CA GLU A 76 -8.06 -0.96 3.69
C GLU A 76 -8.35 0.39 3.01
N GLN A 77 -8.24 0.45 1.68
CA GLN A 77 -8.63 1.65 0.92
C GLN A 77 -10.14 1.95 1.06
N TYR A 78 -10.96 0.92 1.28
CA TYR A 78 -12.43 1.01 1.35
C TYR A 78 -12.97 1.20 2.77
N LEU A 79 -12.20 1.82 3.67
CA LEU A 79 -12.62 2.06 5.06
C LEU A 79 -13.98 2.78 5.14
N ASP A 80 -14.22 3.73 4.22
CA ASP A 80 -15.45 4.52 4.11
C ASP A 80 -16.71 3.69 3.81
N LYS A 81 -16.54 2.45 3.32
CA LYS A 81 -17.66 1.54 3.03
C LYS A 81 -18.18 0.81 4.26
N GLY A 82 -17.46 0.86 5.39
CA GLY A 82 -17.86 0.21 6.63
C GLY A 82 -17.82 -1.33 6.56
N GLY A 83 -18.35 -2.00 7.59
CA GLY A 83 -18.44 -3.47 7.63
C GLY A 83 -17.08 -4.14 7.78
N ASP A 84 -16.81 -5.15 6.96
CA ASP A 84 -15.58 -5.97 7.06
C ASP A 84 -14.30 -5.19 6.70
N TYR A 85 -14.42 -4.06 5.98
CA TYR A 85 -13.30 -3.18 5.62
C TYR A 85 -12.87 -2.26 6.77
N ALA A 86 -13.78 -1.94 7.70
CA ALA A 86 -13.56 -0.93 8.73
C ALA A 86 -12.69 -1.39 9.90
N ASN A 87 -12.36 -2.68 9.96
CA ASN A 87 -11.81 -3.30 11.16
C ASN A 87 -10.55 -4.14 10.89
N GLN A 88 -9.88 -3.93 9.74
CA GLN A 88 -8.69 -4.69 9.37
C GLN A 88 -7.54 -3.74 9.04
N TYR A 89 -6.39 -4.00 9.65
CA TYR A 89 -5.18 -3.25 9.40
C TYR A 89 -3.95 -4.09 9.75
N ALA A 90 -2.81 -3.72 9.17
CA ALA A 90 -1.51 -4.27 9.51
C ALA A 90 -0.62 -3.17 10.11
N VAL A 91 0.15 -3.55 11.12
CA VAL A 91 1.18 -2.70 11.73
C VAL A 91 2.53 -3.30 11.39
N ILE A 92 3.39 -2.53 10.72
CA ILE A 92 4.78 -2.87 10.42
C ILE A 92 5.63 -2.03 11.37
N GLU A 93 6.24 -2.68 12.35
CA GLU A 93 7.09 -2.03 13.33
C GLU A 93 8.44 -1.62 12.71
N LYS A 94 9.11 -0.67 13.35
CA LYS A 94 10.46 -0.24 13.00
C LYS A 94 11.43 -1.40 12.80
N GLY A 95 12.33 -1.23 11.85
CA GLY A 95 13.27 -2.27 11.45
C GLY A 95 14.28 -2.61 12.51
N THR A 96 14.65 -3.88 12.57
CA THR A 96 15.84 -4.35 13.27
C THR A 96 16.89 -4.81 12.26
N ALA A 97 18.16 -4.70 12.66
CA ALA A 97 19.27 -5.14 11.84
C ALA A 97 19.22 -6.66 11.59
N LEU A 98 19.67 -7.05 10.41
CA LEU A 98 19.82 -8.45 10.03
C LEU A 98 20.94 -9.11 10.85
N THR A 99 20.74 -10.39 11.16
CA THR A 99 21.67 -11.22 11.94
C THR A 99 22.05 -12.46 11.14
N GLU A 100 23.12 -13.14 11.55
CA GLU A 100 23.54 -14.40 10.91
C GLU A 100 22.43 -15.47 10.91
N ALA A 101 21.53 -15.46 11.91
CA ALA A 101 20.41 -16.38 12.01
C ALA A 101 19.37 -16.18 10.90
N ASP A 102 19.31 -15.00 10.29
CA ASP A 102 18.37 -14.67 9.20
C ASP A 102 18.88 -15.19 7.84
N GLY A 103 20.16 -15.59 7.75
CA GLY A 103 20.83 -16.00 6.52
C GLY A 103 20.10 -17.09 5.70
N PRO A 104 19.61 -18.18 6.31
CA PRO A 104 18.86 -19.22 5.59
C PRO A 104 17.58 -18.68 4.92
N ALA A 105 16.80 -17.87 5.65
CA ALA A 105 15.55 -17.31 5.13
C ALA A 105 15.80 -16.28 4.02
N ILE A 106 16.87 -15.47 4.16
CA ILE A 106 17.31 -14.53 3.12
C ILE A 106 17.76 -15.28 1.86
N ALA A 107 18.49 -16.39 2.01
CA ALA A 107 18.94 -17.19 0.88
C ALA A 107 17.77 -17.83 0.12
N GLU A 108 16.78 -18.35 0.85
CA GLU A 108 15.55 -18.89 0.26
C GLU A 108 14.75 -17.81 -0.48
N LEU A 109 14.56 -16.65 0.15
CA LEU A 109 13.88 -15.50 -0.45
C LEU A 109 14.59 -15.03 -1.73
N THR A 110 15.92 -14.86 -1.68
CA THR A 110 16.72 -14.42 -2.82
C THR A 110 16.65 -15.42 -3.97
N ALA A 111 16.71 -16.72 -3.66
CA ALA A 111 16.58 -17.78 -4.67
C ALA A 111 15.18 -17.78 -5.31
N LYS A 112 14.11 -17.57 -4.53
CA LYS A 112 12.74 -17.47 -5.03
C LYS A 112 12.58 -16.29 -5.97
N GLU A 113 13.01 -15.10 -5.55
CA GLU A 113 12.87 -13.88 -6.36
C GLU A 113 13.72 -13.94 -7.64
N THR A 114 14.95 -14.45 -7.57
CA THR A 114 15.82 -14.62 -8.75
C THR A 114 15.28 -15.66 -9.73
N PHE A 115 14.64 -16.74 -9.24
CA PHE A 115 14.14 -17.82 -10.10
C PHE A 115 12.76 -17.52 -10.70
N GLN A 116 11.92 -16.74 -10.00
CA GLN A 116 10.56 -16.44 -10.43
C GLN A 116 10.46 -15.16 -11.27
N ASN A 117 11.40 -14.22 -11.09
CA ASN A 117 11.36 -12.91 -11.71
C ASN A 117 12.64 -12.61 -12.50
N ASP A 118 12.72 -13.10 -13.75
CA ASP A 118 13.83 -12.82 -14.69
C ASP A 118 14.06 -11.32 -14.98
N TYR A 119 13.15 -10.44 -14.52
CA TYR A 119 13.17 -8.99 -14.73
C TYR A 119 13.52 -8.20 -13.45
N VAL A 120 13.83 -8.88 -12.35
CA VAL A 120 14.20 -8.26 -11.09
C VAL A 120 15.72 -8.17 -10.99
N ASP A 121 16.24 -6.94 -10.99
CA ASP A 121 17.65 -6.64 -10.83
C ASP A 121 17.93 -6.01 -9.46
N ASP A 122 19.20 -6.03 -9.02
CA ASP A 122 19.68 -5.33 -7.82
C ASP A 122 18.85 -5.62 -6.55
N PHE A 123 18.48 -6.89 -6.36
CA PHE A 123 17.73 -7.34 -5.19
C PHE A 123 18.59 -7.25 -3.93
N GLN A 124 18.14 -6.49 -2.94
CA GLN A 124 18.83 -6.29 -1.66
C GLN A 124 17.85 -6.48 -0.50
N VAL A 125 18.32 -7.15 0.55
CA VAL A 125 17.59 -7.28 1.82
C VAL A 125 18.23 -6.34 2.85
N LEU A 126 17.44 -5.43 3.41
CA LEU A 126 17.94 -4.30 4.20
C LEU A 126 17.80 -4.51 5.71
N SER A 127 16.63 -4.96 6.14
CA SER A 127 16.25 -5.08 7.56
C SER A 127 15.11 -6.07 7.72
N LYS A 128 14.80 -6.41 8.97
CA LYS A 128 13.64 -7.24 9.31
C LYS A 128 12.67 -6.49 10.23
N HIS A 129 11.39 -6.69 9.99
CA HIS A 129 10.31 -5.98 10.63
C HIS A 129 9.29 -6.96 11.16
N ARG A 130 8.77 -6.67 12.36
CA ARG A 130 7.63 -7.42 12.88
C ARG A 130 6.37 -6.82 12.28
N VAL A 131 5.56 -7.67 11.67
CA VAL A 131 4.28 -7.27 11.08
C VAL A 131 3.17 -7.99 11.81
N THR A 132 2.20 -7.23 12.31
CA THR A 132 1.04 -7.74 13.03
C THR A 132 -0.23 -7.37 12.28
N VAL A 133 -1.08 -8.35 12.01
CA VAL A 133 -2.38 -8.15 11.36
C VAL A 133 -3.49 -8.19 12.39
N PHE A 134 -4.30 -7.14 12.41
CA PHE A 134 -5.47 -7.00 13.27
C PHE A 134 -6.74 -7.19 12.44
N ARG A 135 -7.68 -7.96 12.97
CA ARG A 135 -9.04 -8.09 12.43
C ARG A 135 -10.03 -7.96 13.59
N ASN A 136 -11.00 -7.04 13.48
CA ASN A 136 -11.96 -6.74 14.56
C ASN A 136 -11.27 -6.39 15.88
N GLU A 137 -10.22 -5.56 15.81
CA GLU A 137 -9.40 -5.13 16.95
C GLU A 137 -8.60 -6.25 17.64
N GLU A 138 -8.66 -7.48 17.13
CA GLU A 138 -7.90 -8.61 17.66
C GLU A 138 -6.68 -8.90 16.80
N LYS A 139 -5.54 -9.13 17.45
CA LYS A 139 -4.33 -9.64 16.79
C LYS A 139 -4.61 -11.05 16.27
N THR A 140 -4.52 -11.23 14.96
CA THR A 140 -4.79 -12.51 14.29
C THR A 140 -3.54 -13.20 13.78
N GLU A 141 -2.60 -12.44 13.23
CA GLU A 141 -1.37 -12.95 12.63
C GLU A 141 -0.19 -12.07 13.06
N GLU A 142 0.97 -12.67 13.25
CA GLU A 142 2.23 -11.95 13.52
C GLU A 142 3.39 -12.71 12.90
N HIS A 143 4.15 -12.01 12.05
CA HIS A 143 5.27 -12.61 11.34
C HIS A 143 6.45 -11.64 11.22
N TRP A 144 7.61 -12.19 10.90
CA TRP A 144 8.81 -11.43 10.58
C TRP A 144 8.96 -11.29 9.07
N PHE A 145 8.87 -10.06 8.60
CA PHE A 145 9.05 -9.70 7.20
C PHE A 145 10.46 -9.15 6.98
N PHE A 146 10.97 -9.33 5.78
CA PHE A 146 12.17 -8.66 5.32
C PHE A 146 11.80 -7.43 4.50
N LYS A 147 12.45 -6.30 4.80
CA LYS A 147 12.42 -5.13 3.93
C LYS A 147 13.42 -5.34 2.81
N VAL A 148 12.92 -5.33 1.59
CA VAL A 148 13.73 -5.56 0.39
C VAL A 148 13.58 -4.41 -0.57
N THR A 149 14.64 -4.16 -1.33
CA THR A 149 14.61 -3.25 -2.47
C THR A 149 15.05 -4.01 -3.70
N TYR A 150 14.44 -3.68 -4.83
CA TYR A 150 14.84 -4.23 -6.11
C TYR A 150 14.49 -3.27 -7.22
N LYS A 151 15.09 -3.50 -8.38
CA LYS A 151 14.83 -2.74 -9.60
C LYS A 151 13.95 -3.55 -10.54
N TYR A 152 12.89 -2.92 -11.05
CA TYR A 152 11.99 -3.49 -12.05
C TYR A 152 11.68 -2.42 -13.10
N ASP A 153 11.82 -2.76 -14.38
CA ASP A 153 11.59 -1.85 -15.53
C ASP A 153 12.26 -0.46 -15.40
N GLY A 154 13.44 -0.41 -14.78
CA GLY A 154 14.19 0.84 -14.61
C GLY A 154 13.95 1.59 -13.30
N GLU A 155 12.92 1.23 -12.54
CA GLU A 155 12.52 1.89 -11.29
C GLU A 155 12.83 1.03 -10.06
N TYR A 156 13.11 1.69 -8.93
CA TYR A 156 13.34 1.01 -7.65
C TYR A 156 12.04 0.90 -6.86
N PHE A 157 11.84 -0.28 -6.27
CA PHE A 157 10.70 -0.59 -5.42
C PHE A 157 11.18 -0.96 -4.02
N LEU A 158 10.34 -0.69 -3.03
CA LEU A 158 10.51 -1.11 -1.64
C LEU A 158 9.34 -2.00 -1.28
N THR A 159 9.66 -3.19 -0.77
CA THR A 159 8.65 -4.19 -0.42
C THR A 159 8.98 -4.79 0.94
N PHE A 160 7.95 -5.00 1.76
CA PHE A 160 8.05 -5.89 2.91
C PHE A 160 7.55 -7.26 2.50
N VAL A 161 8.39 -8.28 2.59
CA VAL A 161 8.08 -9.63 2.12
C VAL A 161 8.22 -10.66 3.23
N LEU A 162 7.22 -11.54 3.35
CA LEU A 162 7.31 -12.71 4.20
C LEU A 162 8.16 -13.78 3.49
N PRO A 163 9.18 -14.35 4.13
CA PRO A 163 10.07 -15.33 3.48
C PRO A 163 9.40 -16.69 3.20
N GLU A 164 8.21 -16.95 3.76
CA GLU A 164 7.51 -18.23 3.62
C GLU A 164 6.98 -18.48 2.17
N PRO A 165 6.78 -19.76 1.78
CA PRO A 165 6.47 -20.14 0.39
C PRO A 165 5.09 -19.71 -0.13
N ALA A 166 4.25 -19.05 0.66
CA ALA A 166 2.97 -18.52 0.20
C ALA A 166 3.18 -17.42 -0.85
N ILE A 167 2.35 -17.42 -1.90
CA ILE A 167 2.61 -16.74 -3.17
C ILE A 167 2.34 -15.22 -3.08
N GLU A 168 1.58 -14.74 -2.10
CA GLU A 168 1.04 -13.36 -2.11
C GLU A 168 1.41 -12.51 -0.88
N ASN A 169 2.29 -13.00 -0.02
CA ASN A 169 2.54 -12.39 1.29
C ASN A 169 3.57 -11.25 1.24
N ARG A 170 3.19 -10.11 0.64
CA ARG A 170 4.01 -8.89 0.58
C ARG A 170 3.19 -7.62 0.76
N PHE A 171 3.87 -6.54 1.15
CA PHE A 171 3.38 -5.16 1.03
C PHE A 171 4.35 -4.39 0.13
N ASN A 172 3.90 -4.01 -1.06
CA ASN A 172 4.63 -3.18 -2.01
C ASN A 172 4.32 -1.72 -1.77
N PHE A 173 5.36 -0.91 -1.67
CA PHE A 173 5.26 0.52 -1.46
C PHE A 173 5.59 1.21 -2.79
N PHE A 174 4.72 2.13 -3.23
CA PHE A 174 4.97 2.93 -4.42
C PHE A 174 6.01 4.03 -4.16
N ALA A 175 6.35 4.83 -5.18
CA ALA A 175 7.47 5.77 -5.18
C ALA A 175 7.56 6.66 -3.91
N GLU A 176 6.45 7.20 -3.42
CA GLU A 176 6.41 8.03 -2.21
C GLU A 176 6.84 7.24 -0.96
N GLY A 177 6.37 5.99 -0.83
CA GLY A 177 6.79 5.08 0.22
C GLY A 177 8.25 4.62 0.09
N TYR A 178 8.76 4.46 -1.13
CA TYR A 178 10.18 4.12 -1.35
C TYR A 178 11.10 5.19 -0.76
N GLU A 179 10.89 6.46 -1.12
CA GLU A 179 11.73 7.57 -0.65
C GLU A 179 11.64 7.75 0.86
N GLN A 180 10.44 7.61 1.42
CA GLN A 180 10.18 7.80 2.84
C GLN A 180 10.78 6.69 3.72
N PHE A 181 10.72 5.43 3.28
CA PHE A 181 11.01 4.27 4.16
C PHE A 181 12.27 3.49 3.82
N LEU A 182 13.09 3.97 2.87
CA LEU A 182 14.39 3.37 2.59
C LEU A 182 15.26 3.23 3.86
N GLN A 183 15.21 4.23 4.75
CA GLN A 183 15.99 4.27 6.00
C GLN A 183 15.18 3.88 7.26
N PHE A 184 13.92 3.46 7.11
CA PHE A 184 13.01 3.11 8.22
C PHE A 184 13.38 1.81 8.94
#